data_AF-A0A359LHH8-F1
#
_entry.id   AF-A0A359LHH8-F1
#
_cell.length_a   1.000
_cell.length_b   1.000
_cell.length_c   1.000
_cell.angle_alpha   90.00
_cell.angle_beta   90.00
_cell.angle_gamma   90.00
#
_symmetry.space_group_name_H-M   'P 1'
#
loop_
_entity.id
_entity.type
_entity.pdbx_description
1 polymer ?
#
loop_
_entity_poly.entity_id
_entity_poly.type
_entity_poly.pdbx_seq_one_letter_code
_entity_poly.pdbx_strand_id
1 'polypeptide(L)'
;MGLNMTMAKNYFENGEMHRETYEAFGRNLLILNKAIENYQRAIKLDPSNILYHYQLGYAYHLMRRLMEASSEYEVVLKLDPPRMPSEADIKLVHKFAPRLFANIKEYFKLKDLVAVIHPEKSIIAYNLFWEDDIDYPGDNDPSDHEVVWIEFDKKKEKVTGVYTYFHMAILSTEEAVKDANLHNQRARINVQWGEHGSLPLGWEKLHPEAVFEKIGKKIKIKNMAQRYQELIKSIKNPFHPLARDWPKKFTGSYKDFINFSKYIELRRFLKKKKMIIISKWPNAVINQYFLTYNYFPKKQWPK
;
A
#
# COMPACT_ATOMS: atom_id res chain seq x y z
N MET A 1 -15.14 35.05 -3.66
CA MET A 1 -14.54 33.92 -2.90
C MET A 1 -15.30 32.60 -3.12
N GLY A 2 -16.64 32.57 -3.03
CA GLY A 2 -17.44 31.34 -3.22
C GLY A 2 -17.30 30.65 -4.60
N LEU A 3 -17.37 31.40 -5.70
CA LEU A 3 -17.29 30.84 -7.06
C LEU A 3 -15.96 30.11 -7.34
N ASN A 4 -14.83 30.68 -6.91
CA ASN A 4 -13.51 30.08 -7.09
C ASN A 4 -13.36 28.78 -6.29
N MET A 5 -13.90 28.71 -5.06
CA MET A 5 -13.88 27.49 -4.25
C MET A 5 -14.74 26.38 -4.87
N THR A 6 -15.92 26.71 -5.39
CA THR A 6 -16.77 25.74 -6.10
C THR A 6 -16.09 25.22 -7.37
N MET A 7 -15.43 26.10 -8.12
CA MET A 7 -14.70 25.73 -9.32
C MET A 7 -13.46 24.87 -9.02
N ALA A 8 -12.71 25.20 -7.96
CA ALA A 8 -11.58 24.40 -7.50
C ALA A 8 -12.00 22.98 -7.14
N LYS A 9 -13.11 22.85 -6.39
CA LYS A 9 -13.69 21.55 -6.02
C LYS A 9 -14.09 20.73 -7.25
N ASN A 10 -14.72 21.34 -8.25
CA ASN A 10 -15.08 20.66 -9.49
C ASN A 10 -13.85 20.14 -10.25
N TYR A 11 -12.80 20.97 -10.38
CA TYR A 11 -11.55 20.48 -10.97
C TYR A 11 -10.95 19.33 -10.17
N PHE A 12 -10.93 19.43 -8.84
CA PHE A 12 -10.46 18.33 -7.99
C PHE A 12 -11.24 17.04 -8.19
N GLU A 13 -12.57 17.08 -8.19
CA GLU A 13 -13.44 15.91 -8.40
C GLU A 13 -13.22 15.27 -9.79
N ASN A 14 -13.05 16.08 -10.84
CA ASN A 14 -12.69 15.58 -12.17
C ASN A 14 -11.29 14.94 -12.18
N GLY A 15 -10.35 15.50 -11.43
CA GLY A 15 -9.02 14.94 -11.24
C GLY A 15 -9.07 13.56 -10.58
N GLU A 16 -9.84 13.43 -9.50
CA GLU A 16 -10.04 12.17 -8.79
C GLU A 16 -10.68 11.12 -9.71
N MET A 17 -11.73 11.47 -10.44
CA MET A 17 -12.37 10.57 -11.42
C MET A 17 -11.36 10.03 -12.45
N HIS A 18 -10.51 10.89 -13.00
CA HIS A 18 -9.47 10.47 -13.95
C HIS A 18 -8.41 9.59 -13.28
N ARG A 19 -7.88 9.97 -12.12
CA ARG A 19 -6.89 9.17 -11.37
C ARG A 19 -7.45 7.79 -11.04
N GLU A 20 -8.68 7.73 -10.56
CA GLU A 20 -9.35 6.49 -10.24
C GLU A 20 -9.56 5.61 -11.47
N THR A 21 -9.89 6.21 -12.62
CA THR A 21 -10.00 5.51 -13.90
C THR A 21 -8.65 4.91 -14.34
N TYR A 22 -7.56 5.68 -14.19
CA TYR A 22 -6.19 5.18 -14.45
C TYR A 22 -5.87 3.96 -13.57
N GLU A 23 -6.17 4.05 -12.28
CA GLU A 23 -5.92 2.93 -11.37
C GLU A 23 -6.77 1.71 -11.75
N ALA A 24 -8.05 1.90 -12.11
CA ALA A 24 -8.99 0.81 -12.38
C ALA A 24 -8.74 0.06 -13.71
N PHE A 25 -8.39 0.76 -14.78
CA PHE A 25 -8.34 0.20 -16.14
C PHE A 25 -6.91 0.03 -16.70
N GLY A 26 -5.90 0.14 -15.84
CA GLY A 26 -4.50 -0.01 -16.22
C GLY A 26 -3.88 1.31 -16.67
N ARG A 27 -2.54 1.35 -16.64
CA ARG A 27 -1.65 2.53 -16.66
C ARG A 27 -1.76 3.43 -17.92
N ASN A 28 -2.95 3.92 -18.26
CA ASN A 28 -3.17 4.85 -19.38
C ASN A 28 -2.68 6.25 -19.00
N LEU A 29 -1.45 6.57 -19.41
CA LEU A 29 -0.79 7.83 -19.11
C LEU A 29 -1.59 9.05 -19.55
N LEU A 30 -2.41 8.95 -20.61
CA LEU A 30 -3.27 10.05 -21.06
C LEU A 30 -4.31 10.41 -19.99
N ILE A 31 -4.90 9.41 -19.33
CA ILE A 31 -5.90 9.62 -18.29
C ILE A 31 -5.24 10.23 -17.05
N LEU A 32 -4.04 9.77 -16.69
CA LEU A 32 -3.32 10.32 -15.54
C LEU A 32 -2.84 11.76 -15.77
N ASN A 33 -2.45 12.11 -17.00
CA ASN A 33 -2.19 13.50 -17.39
C ASN A 33 -3.42 14.39 -17.20
N LYS A 34 -4.62 13.93 -17.57
CA LYS A 34 -5.86 14.68 -17.30
C LYS A 34 -6.11 14.88 -15.81
N ALA A 35 -5.77 13.90 -14.97
CA ALA A 35 -5.86 14.06 -13.52
C ALA A 35 -4.93 15.17 -13.02
N ILE A 36 -3.67 15.16 -13.46
CA ILE A 36 -2.65 16.18 -13.14
C ILE A 36 -3.10 17.58 -13.55
N GLU A 37 -3.57 17.77 -14.79
CA GLU A 37 -4.05 19.07 -15.27
C GLU A 37 -5.20 19.62 -14.43
N ASN A 38 -6.12 18.75 -14.01
CA ASN A 38 -7.24 19.12 -13.15
C ASN A 38 -6.75 19.53 -11.75
N TYR A 39 -5.84 18.77 -11.13
CA TYR A 39 -5.27 19.16 -9.83
C TYR A 39 -4.51 20.47 -9.89
N GLN A 40 -3.73 20.71 -10.95
CA GLN A 40 -3.04 21.98 -11.15
C GLN A 40 -4.03 23.16 -11.25
N ARG A 41 -5.18 22.98 -11.91
CA ARG A 41 -6.23 24.00 -11.96
C ARG A 41 -6.90 24.22 -10.59
N ALA A 42 -7.12 23.15 -9.83
CA ALA A 42 -7.64 23.25 -8.46
C ALA A 42 -6.67 24.03 -7.55
N ILE A 43 -5.37 23.73 -7.61
CA ILE A 43 -4.31 24.42 -6.84
C ILE A 43 -4.20 25.90 -7.23
N LYS A 44 -4.31 26.24 -8.52
CA LYS A 44 -4.32 27.66 -8.95
C LYS A 44 -5.45 28.47 -8.31
N LEU A 45 -6.57 27.84 -7.98
CA LEU A 45 -7.74 28.49 -7.38
C LEU A 45 -7.72 28.46 -5.85
N ASP A 46 -7.12 27.43 -5.24
CA ASP A 46 -6.91 27.29 -3.81
C ASP A 46 -5.54 26.64 -3.52
N PRO A 47 -4.46 27.44 -3.47
CA PRO A 47 -3.09 26.95 -3.29
C PRO A 47 -2.78 26.53 -1.85
N SER A 48 -3.71 26.74 -0.91
CA SER A 48 -3.54 26.33 0.49
C SER A 48 -4.11 24.94 0.77
N ASN A 49 -4.79 24.35 -0.20
CA ASN A 49 -5.47 23.07 -0.03
C ASN A 49 -4.49 21.90 -0.05
N ILE A 50 -4.19 21.37 1.13
CA ILE A 50 -3.26 20.25 1.32
C ILE A 50 -3.63 19.03 0.46
N LEU A 51 -4.93 18.73 0.35
CA LEU A 51 -5.39 17.55 -0.37
C LEU A 51 -5.13 17.68 -1.88
N TYR A 52 -5.20 18.88 -2.44
CA TYR A 52 -4.94 19.10 -3.87
C TYR A 52 -3.46 18.88 -4.19
N HIS A 53 -2.56 19.44 -3.37
CA HIS A 53 -1.13 19.20 -3.46
C HIS A 53 -0.80 17.71 -3.29
N TYR A 54 -1.41 17.05 -2.30
CA TYR A 54 -1.21 15.62 -2.08
C TYR A 54 -1.61 14.78 -3.31
N GLN A 55 -2.80 15.01 -3.88
CA GLN A 55 -3.26 14.24 -5.03
C GLN A 55 -2.44 14.52 -6.29
N LEU A 56 -1.93 15.75 -6.47
CA LEU A 56 -1.00 16.07 -7.53
C LEU A 56 0.34 15.32 -7.35
N GLY A 57 0.91 15.35 -6.14
CA GLY A 57 2.13 14.61 -5.81
C GLY A 57 1.99 13.10 -6.00
N TYR A 58 0.86 12.53 -5.54
CA TYR A 58 0.53 11.13 -5.74
C TYR A 58 0.36 10.77 -7.23
N ALA A 59 -0.29 11.63 -8.03
CA ALA A 59 -0.41 11.42 -9.48
C ALA A 59 0.95 11.49 -10.19
N TYR A 60 1.82 12.44 -9.82
CA TYR A 60 3.20 12.48 -10.33
C TYR A 60 4.00 11.25 -9.93
N HIS A 61 3.84 10.76 -8.70
CA HIS A 61 4.52 9.57 -8.21
C HIS A 61 4.08 8.32 -8.98
N LEU A 62 2.78 8.16 -9.25
CA LEU A 62 2.25 7.11 -10.13
C LEU A 62 2.81 7.19 -11.56
N MET A 63 3.12 8.40 -12.06
CA MET A 63 3.80 8.62 -13.35
C MET A 63 5.33 8.49 -13.29
N ARG A 64 5.91 8.18 -12.13
CA ARG A 64 7.36 8.18 -11.89
C ARG A 64 8.04 9.54 -12.12
N ARG A 65 7.26 10.63 -12.05
CA ARG A 65 7.76 12.01 -12.07
C ARG A 65 8.21 12.41 -10.66
N LEU A 66 9.32 11.80 -10.23
CA LEU A 66 9.71 11.76 -8.81
C LEU A 66 10.08 13.12 -8.23
N MET A 67 10.71 13.98 -9.02
CA MET A 67 11.07 15.33 -8.58
C MET A 67 9.83 16.20 -8.36
N GLU A 68 8.86 16.13 -9.27
CA GLU A 68 7.59 16.85 -9.11
C GLU A 68 6.77 16.26 -7.95
N ALA A 69 6.74 14.93 -7.80
CA ALA A 69 6.11 14.29 -6.66
C ALA A 69 6.71 14.74 -5.32
N SER A 70 8.04 14.76 -5.22
CA SER A 70 8.78 15.23 -4.04
C SER A 70 8.42 16.67 -3.71
N SER A 71 8.42 17.56 -4.71
CA SER A 71 8.09 18.98 -4.53
C SER A 71 6.69 19.18 -3.94
N GLU A 72 5.69 18.45 -4.45
CA GLU A 72 4.32 18.53 -3.93
C GLU A 72 4.19 17.92 -2.54
N TYR A 73 4.86 16.80 -2.26
CA TYR A 73 4.90 16.21 -0.93
C TYR A 73 5.60 17.12 0.10
N GLU A 74 6.62 17.87 -0.28
CA GLU A 74 7.21 18.90 0.58
C GLU A 74 6.21 19.99 0.94
N VAL A 75 5.37 20.43 -0.01
CA VAL A 75 4.31 21.40 0.26
C VAL A 75 3.29 20.81 1.24
N VAL A 76 2.86 19.57 1.03
CA VAL A 76 1.94 18.85 1.94
C VAL A 76 2.49 18.83 3.36
N LEU A 77 3.76 18.48 3.54
CA LEU A 77 4.39 18.35 4.86
C LEU A 77 4.79 19.69 5.48
N LYS A 78 4.87 20.78 4.70
CA LYS A 78 4.96 22.15 5.23
C LYS A 78 3.62 22.61 5.81
N LEU A 79 2.52 22.28 5.14
CA LEU A 79 1.17 22.69 5.53
C LEU A 79 0.58 21.80 6.65
N ASP A 80 0.88 20.50 6.65
CA ASP A 80 0.46 19.53 7.68
C ASP A 80 1.68 18.67 8.10
N PRO A 81 2.52 19.21 8.99
CA PRO A 81 3.78 18.57 9.34
C PRO A 81 3.58 17.27 10.12
N PRO A 82 4.45 16.27 9.89
CA PRO A 82 4.42 15.06 10.67
C PRO A 82 4.88 15.32 12.11
N ARG A 83 4.58 14.39 13.01
CA ARG A 83 5.12 14.40 14.37
C ARG A 83 6.01 13.18 14.60
N MET A 84 7.07 13.40 15.38
CA MET A 84 7.86 12.29 15.90
C MET A 84 7.02 11.46 16.88
N PRO A 85 7.15 10.13 16.86
CA PRO A 85 6.43 9.27 17.79
C PRO A 85 7.03 9.39 19.20
N SER A 86 6.17 9.39 20.21
CA SER A 86 6.58 9.22 21.60
C SER A 86 6.94 7.76 21.88
N GLU A 87 7.52 7.49 23.05
CA GLU A 87 7.77 6.10 23.50
C GLU A 87 6.47 5.27 23.60
N ALA A 88 5.35 5.91 23.95
CA ALA A 88 4.04 5.23 23.97
C ALA A 88 3.59 4.85 22.55
N ASP A 89 3.78 5.74 21.58
CA ASP A 89 3.46 5.47 20.17
C ASP A 89 4.30 4.31 19.62
N ILE A 90 5.61 4.29 19.93
CA ILE A 90 6.52 3.21 19.55
C ILE A 90 6.07 1.87 20.17
N LYS A 91 5.67 1.87 21.45
CA LYS A 91 5.12 0.68 22.11
C LYS A 91 3.86 0.16 21.42
N LEU A 92 2.94 1.03 21.00
CA LEU A 92 1.73 0.64 20.25
C LEU A 92 2.10 0.02 18.89
N VAL A 93 3.03 0.62 18.14
CA VAL A 93 3.53 0.06 16.88
C VAL A 93 4.15 -1.32 17.08
N HIS A 94 4.93 -1.53 18.14
CA HIS A 94 5.48 -2.85 18.43
C HIS A 94 4.42 -3.86 18.90
N LYS A 95 3.42 -3.41 19.66
CA LYS A 95 2.33 -4.25 20.17
C LYS A 95 1.44 -4.77 19.04
N PHE A 96 1.07 -3.89 18.11
CA PHE A 96 0.15 -4.20 17.02
C PHE A 96 0.86 -4.63 15.73
N ALA A 97 2.19 -4.72 15.72
CA ALA A 97 2.95 -5.18 14.56
C ALA A 97 2.49 -6.59 14.13
N PRO A 98 1.97 -6.76 12.90
CA PRO A 98 1.43 -8.03 12.45
C PRO A 98 2.52 -9.10 12.36
N ARG A 99 2.07 -10.36 12.34
CA ARG A 99 2.88 -11.54 12.08
C ARG A 99 2.79 -11.86 10.60
N LEU A 100 3.84 -11.60 9.84
CA LEU A 100 3.87 -11.92 8.41
C LEU A 100 4.28 -13.37 8.17
N PHE A 101 3.54 -14.03 7.29
CA PHE A 101 3.82 -15.39 6.82
C PHE A 101 3.86 -15.37 5.30
N ALA A 102 5.06 -15.45 4.73
CA ALA A 102 5.23 -15.58 3.30
C ALA A 102 5.17 -17.04 2.86
N ASN A 103 5.00 -17.24 1.55
CA ASN A 103 5.22 -18.55 0.95
C ASN A 103 6.65 -19.04 1.25
N ILE A 104 6.82 -20.34 1.49
CA ILE A 104 8.15 -20.91 1.77
C ILE A 104 9.15 -20.74 0.62
N LYS A 105 8.66 -20.67 -0.61
CA LYS A 105 9.43 -20.44 -1.83
C LYS A 105 9.64 -18.96 -2.15
N GLU A 106 9.25 -18.05 -1.25
CA GLU A 106 9.43 -16.61 -1.48
C GLU A 106 10.91 -16.29 -1.70
N TYR A 107 11.18 -15.70 -2.86
CA TYR A 107 12.50 -15.41 -3.38
C TYR A 107 12.99 -14.04 -2.88
N PHE A 108 12.13 -13.02 -2.92
CA PHE A 108 12.46 -11.66 -2.54
C PHE A 108 12.40 -11.47 -1.04
N LYS A 109 13.38 -10.75 -0.50
CA LYS A 109 13.41 -10.42 0.93
C LYS A 109 12.65 -9.13 1.20
N LEU A 110 12.05 -9.04 2.38
CA LEU A 110 11.60 -7.76 2.92
C LEU A 110 12.84 -6.91 3.27
N LYS A 111 13.01 -5.77 2.61
CA LYS A 111 14.13 -4.81 2.78
C LYS A 111 13.86 -3.85 3.92
N ASP A 112 12.69 -3.21 3.87
CA ASP A 112 12.31 -2.11 4.76
C ASP A 112 10.88 -2.25 5.24
N LEU A 113 10.63 -1.59 6.37
CA LEU A 113 9.31 -1.43 6.96
C LEU A 113 9.23 -0.02 7.51
N VAL A 114 8.23 0.74 7.05
CA VAL A 114 7.87 2.04 7.64
C VAL A 114 6.50 1.92 8.31
N ALA A 115 6.44 2.20 9.61
CA ALA A 115 5.17 2.30 10.33
C ALA A 115 4.72 3.76 10.39
N VAL A 116 3.53 4.03 9.85
CA VAL A 116 2.91 5.36 9.90
C VAL A 116 1.67 5.28 10.79
N ILE A 117 1.65 6.08 11.85
CA ILE A 117 0.52 6.18 12.78
C ILE A 117 -0.36 7.32 12.33
N HIS A 118 -1.67 7.08 12.20
CA HIS A 118 -2.60 8.16 11.92
C HIS A 118 -2.73 9.08 13.16
N PRO A 119 -2.69 10.41 13.03
CA PRO A 119 -2.70 11.32 14.19
C PRO A 119 -4.02 11.31 14.96
N GLU A 120 -5.16 11.17 14.26
CA GLU A 120 -6.50 11.24 14.85
C GLU A 120 -7.16 9.86 15.02
N LYS A 121 -7.19 9.04 13.97
CA LYS A 121 -7.71 7.67 13.99
C LYS A 121 -6.77 6.71 14.73
N SER A 122 -7.33 5.70 15.39
CA SER A 122 -6.57 4.64 16.05
C SER A 122 -6.20 3.53 15.06
N ILE A 123 -5.36 3.88 14.09
CA ILE A 123 -4.92 2.99 13.01
C ILE A 123 -3.44 3.20 12.69
N ILE A 124 -2.73 2.11 12.40
CA ILE A 124 -1.32 2.11 12.01
C ILE A 124 -1.19 1.45 10.64
N ALA A 125 -0.55 2.11 9.69
CA ALA A 125 -0.13 1.54 8.42
C ALA A 125 1.29 0.97 8.56
N TYR A 126 1.47 -0.31 8.22
CA TYR A 126 2.76 -0.97 8.09
C TYR A 126 3.07 -1.12 6.60
N ASN A 127 3.95 -0.25 6.10
CA ASN A 127 4.36 -0.19 4.70
C ASN A 127 5.59 -1.09 4.52
N LEU A 128 5.42 -2.15 3.73
CA LEU A 128 6.35 -3.26 3.52
C LEU A 128 7.04 -3.08 2.17
N PHE A 129 8.36 -3.06 2.17
CA PHE A 129 9.16 -2.86 0.96
C PHE A 129 9.99 -4.10 0.67
N TRP A 130 9.63 -4.83 -0.37
CA TRP A 130 10.28 -6.06 -0.82
C TRP A 130 11.37 -5.75 -1.84
N GLU A 131 12.29 -6.71 -2.04
CA GLU A 131 13.39 -6.55 -3.00
C GLU A 131 12.92 -6.21 -4.40
N ASP A 132 11.86 -6.87 -4.89
CA ASP A 132 11.28 -6.62 -6.20
C ASP A 132 9.91 -7.31 -6.33
N ASP A 133 9.26 -7.22 -7.49
CA ASP A 133 8.09 -8.01 -7.90
C ASP A 133 8.47 -8.92 -9.08
N ILE A 134 8.16 -10.21 -8.96
CA ILE A 134 8.51 -11.24 -9.94
C ILE A 134 8.04 -10.93 -11.38
N ASP A 135 6.94 -10.19 -11.53
CA ASP A 135 6.35 -9.85 -12.82
C ASP A 135 6.87 -8.54 -13.43
N TYR A 136 7.60 -7.72 -12.66
CA TYR A 136 7.98 -6.36 -13.07
C TYR A 136 9.48 -6.05 -12.99
N PRO A 137 10.39 -6.92 -13.50
CA PRO A 137 11.84 -6.72 -13.41
C PRO A 137 12.41 -5.48 -14.10
N GLY A 138 11.59 -4.70 -14.78
CA GLY A 138 12.02 -3.55 -15.58
C GLY A 138 11.01 -2.40 -15.54
N ASP A 139 10.12 -2.37 -14.55
CA ASP A 139 9.23 -1.21 -14.38
C ASP A 139 9.93 0.00 -13.75
N ASN A 140 11.22 -0.16 -13.42
CA ASN A 140 12.12 0.78 -12.76
C ASN A 140 11.78 1.07 -11.30
N ASP A 141 10.90 0.29 -10.67
CA ASP A 141 10.67 0.36 -9.23
C ASP A 141 11.62 -0.63 -8.53
N PRO A 142 12.68 -0.15 -7.85
CA PRO A 142 13.68 -1.03 -7.22
C PRO A 142 13.17 -1.73 -5.94
N SER A 143 11.86 -1.70 -5.73
CA SER A 143 11.18 -2.28 -4.59
C SER A 143 9.69 -2.38 -4.87
N ASP A 144 9.15 -3.57 -4.62
CA ASP A 144 7.71 -3.73 -4.50
C ASP A 144 7.23 -3.25 -3.13
N HIS A 145 6.10 -2.55 -3.12
CA HIS A 145 5.53 -1.93 -1.94
C HIS A 145 4.17 -2.56 -1.64
N GLU A 146 3.96 -2.99 -0.40
CA GLU A 146 2.70 -3.51 0.09
C GLU A 146 2.34 -2.87 1.42
N VAL A 147 1.06 -2.87 1.79
CA VAL A 147 0.61 -2.18 3.00
C VAL A 147 -0.44 -2.97 3.75
N VAL A 148 -0.29 -2.97 5.07
CA VAL A 148 -1.23 -3.55 6.03
C VAL A 148 -1.63 -2.47 7.01
N TRP A 149 -2.93 -2.33 7.29
CA TRP A 149 -3.42 -1.44 8.33
C TRP A 149 -4.00 -2.21 9.50
N ILE A 150 -3.62 -1.82 10.71
CA ILE A 150 -4.15 -2.37 11.95
C ILE A 150 -4.90 -1.25 12.68
N GLU A 151 -6.20 -1.42 12.80
CA GLU A 151 -7.06 -0.56 13.63
C GLU A 151 -7.20 -1.16 15.02
N PHE A 152 -7.25 -0.30 16.04
CA PHE A 152 -7.27 -0.72 17.44
C PHE A 152 -8.06 0.25 18.34
N ASP A 153 -8.54 -0.27 19.46
CA ASP A 153 -9.05 0.52 20.58
C ASP A 153 -7.87 0.93 21.48
N LYS A 154 -7.57 2.23 21.55
CA LYS A 154 -6.47 2.78 22.36
C LYS A 154 -6.62 2.48 23.87
N LYS A 155 -7.85 2.43 24.40
CA LYS A 155 -8.09 2.24 25.84
C LYS A 155 -8.00 0.77 26.23
N LYS A 156 -8.57 -0.10 25.40
CA LYS A 156 -8.54 -1.56 25.62
C LYS A 156 -7.23 -2.19 25.15
N GLU A 157 -6.46 -1.44 24.35
CA GLU A 157 -5.29 -1.89 23.61
C GLU A 157 -5.56 -3.18 22.84
N LYS A 158 -6.70 -3.23 22.13
CA LYS A 158 -7.17 -4.38 21.35
C LYS A 158 -7.32 -4.04 19.88
N VAL A 159 -6.93 -4.96 19.00
CA VAL A 159 -7.19 -4.87 17.56
C VAL A 159 -8.69 -4.95 17.32
N THR A 160 -9.19 -3.99 16.54
CA THR A 160 -10.60 -3.88 16.11
C THR A 160 -10.76 -4.09 14.61
N GLY A 161 -9.71 -3.85 13.83
CA GLY A 161 -9.72 -4.01 12.38
C GLY A 161 -8.36 -4.45 11.83
N VAL A 162 -8.39 -5.32 10.82
CA VAL A 162 -7.20 -5.77 10.10
C VAL A 162 -7.50 -5.62 8.61
N TYR A 163 -6.72 -4.77 7.95
CA TYR A 163 -6.89 -4.47 6.53
C TYR A 163 -5.60 -4.77 5.79
N THR A 164 -5.69 -5.41 4.63
CA THR A 164 -4.53 -5.69 3.78
C THR A 164 -4.75 -5.21 2.37
N TYR A 165 -3.67 -4.86 1.67
CA TYR A 165 -3.73 -4.60 0.24
C TYR A 165 -3.49 -5.89 -0.55
N PHE A 166 -4.37 -6.20 -1.50
CA PHE A 166 -4.22 -7.35 -2.40
C PHE A 166 -4.66 -6.99 -3.81
N HIS A 167 -3.72 -6.80 -4.73
CA HIS A 167 -3.99 -6.46 -6.14
C HIS A 167 -5.09 -5.39 -6.31
N MET A 168 -4.89 -4.20 -5.73
CA MET A 168 -5.83 -3.06 -5.79
C MET A 168 -7.08 -3.20 -4.93
N ALA A 169 -7.19 -4.26 -4.14
CA ALA A 169 -8.21 -4.44 -3.12
C ALA A 169 -7.72 -4.04 -1.74
N ILE A 170 -8.63 -3.59 -0.90
CA ILE A 170 -8.45 -3.61 0.54
C ILE A 170 -9.30 -4.75 1.09
N LEU A 171 -8.68 -5.76 1.67
CA LEU A 171 -9.35 -6.92 2.25
C LEU A 171 -9.42 -6.79 3.77
N SER A 172 -10.50 -7.26 4.39
CA SER A 172 -10.60 -7.41 5.84
C SER A 172 -11.47 -8.61 6.20
N THR A 173 -11.22 -9.24 7.35
CA THR A 173 -12.00 -10.38 7.85
C THR A 173 -12.14 -10.26 9.37
N GLU A 174 -13.25 -10.77 9.91
CA GLU A 174 -13.38 -10.92 11.36
C GLU A 174 -12.39 -11.95 11.92
N GLU A 175 -12.06 -12.99 11.14
CA GLU A 175 -11.11 -14.02 11.51
C GLU A 175 -9.72 -13.45 11.78
N ALA A 176 -9.26 -12.46 11.00
CA ALA A 176 -7.98 -11.81 11.26
C ALA A 176 -7.98 -11.01 12.57
N VAL A 177 -9.10 -10.36 12.93
CA VAL A 177 -9.26 -9.67 14.21
C VAL A 177 -9.29 -10.67 15.37
N LYS A 178 -10.02 -11.79 15.22
CA LYS A 178 -10.07 -12.88 16.22
C LYS A 178 -8.68 -13.49 16.43
N ASP A 179 -7.95 -13.76 15.36
CA ASP A 179 -6.57 -14.24 15.40
C ASP A 179 -5.63 -13.25 16.12
N ALA A 180 -5.73 -11.95 15.81
CA ALA A 180 -4.93 -10.94 16.51
C ALA A 180 -5.18 -10.98 18.03
N ASN A 181 -6.45 -11.05 18.43
CA ASN A 181 -6.84 -11.11 19.84
C ASN A 181 -6.31 -12.34 20.57
N LEU A 182 -6.20 -13.48 19.88
CA LEU A 182 -5.63 -14.73 20.42
C LEU A 182 -4.08 -14.70 20.47
N HIS A 183 -3.45 -13.84 19.69
CA HIS A 183 -1.98 -13.80 19.53
C HIS A 183 -1.40 -12.45 19.96
N ASN A 184 -1.75 -12.03 21.16
CA ASN A 184 -1.19 -10.83 21.81
C ASN A 184 -1.36 -9.57 20.96
N GLN A 185 -2.50 -9.43 20.29
CA GLN A 185 -2.87 -8.29 19.45
C GLN A 185 -2.10 -8.19 18.13
N ARG A 186 -1.53 -9.31 17.66
CA ARG A 186 -0.72 -9.37 16.43
C ARG A 186 -1.38 -10.26 15.39
N ALA A 187 -2.12 -9.62 14.48
CA ALA A 187 -2.81 -10.30 13.39
C ALA A 187 -1.83 -11.09 12.51
N ARG A 188 -2.25 -12.28 12.08
CA ARG A 188 -1.60 -13.04 11.02
C ARG A 188 -1.94 -12.46 9.65
N ILE A 189 -0.90 -12.17 8.87
CA ILE A 189 -1.00 -11.72 7.48
C ILE A 189 -0.21 -12.69 6.62
N ASN A 190 -0.86 -13.23 5.59
CA ASN A 190 -0.25 -14.10 4.61
C ASN A 190 0.23 -13.27 3.41
N VAL A 191 1.40 -13.60 2.86
CA VAL A 191 2.01 -12.85 1.74
C VAL A 191 2.15 -13.76 0.54
N GLN A 192 1.53 -13.38 -0.58
CA GLN A 192 1.58 -14.10 -1.85
C GLN A 192 3.03 -14.21 -2.35
N TRP A 193 3.34 -15.37 -2.94
CA TRP A 193 4.63 -15.61 -3.58
C TRP A 193 4.89 -14.64 -4.75
N GLY A 194 6.06 -14.00 -4.75
CA GLY A 194 6.64 -13.24 -5.86
C GLY A 194 6.03 -11.85 -6.12
N GLU A 195 4.72 -11.70 -5.90
CA GLU A 195 3.98 -10.45 -6.11
C GLU A 195 3.54 -9.77 -4.79
N HIS A 196 3.85 -10.40 -3.66
CA HIS A 196 3.67 -9.91 -2.29
C HIS A 196 2.28 -9.45 -1.84
N GLY A 197 1.23 -9.64 -2.65
CA GLY A 197 -0.14 -9.34 -2.26
C GLY A 197 -0.47 -9.88 -0.86
N SER A 198 -0.93 -9.00 0.02
CA SER A 198 -1.15 -9.32 1.43
C SER A 198 -2.58 -9.78 1.68
N LEU A 199 -2.74 -10.90 2.38
CA LEU A 199 -4.02 -11.57 2.63
C LEU A 199 -4.27 -11.66 4.14
N PRO A 200 -5.46 -11.26 4.64
CA PRO A 200 -5.82 -11.47 6.04
C PRO A 200 -6.12 -12.96 6.27
N LEU A 201 -6.07 -13.43 7.51
CA LEU A 201 -6.55 -14.78 7.83
C LEU A 201 -8.04 -14.93 7.45
N GLY A 202 -8.43 -16.05 6.83
CA GLY A 202 -9.81 -16.28 6.39
C GLY A 202 -10.15 -15.65 5.03
N TRP A 203 -9.16 -15.12 4.31
CA TRP A 203 -9.31 -14.58 2.95
C TRP A 203 -10.00 -15.56 1.99
N GLU A 204 -9.91 -16.88 2.22
CA GLU A 204 -10.53 -17.92 1.41
C GLU A 204 -12.06 -17.82 1.39
N LYS A 205 -12.64 -17.22 2.43
CA LYS A 205 -14.09 -17.01 2.57
C LYS A 205 -14.56 -15.73 1.88
N LEU A 206 -13.64 -14.84 1.50
CA LEU A 206 -13.98 -13.60 0.83
C LEU A 206 -14.47 -13.93 -0.58
N HIS A 207 -15.74 -13.65 -0.85
CA HIS A 207 -16.30 -13.84 -2.18
C HIS A 207 -15.57 -12.90 -3.17
N PRO A 208 -15.25 -13.34 -4.41
CA PRO A 208 -14.65 -12.51 -5.45
C PRO A 208 -15.46 -11.27 -5.88
N GLU A 209 -16.63 -11.05 -5.29
CA GLU A 209 -17.47 -9.87 -5.52
C GLU A 209 -17.67 -9.02 -4.25
N ALA A 210 -17.28 -9.52 -3.07
CA ALA A 210 -17.68 -8.92 -1.78
C ALA A 210 -16.72 -7.85 -1.26
N VAL A 211 -15.49 -7.76 -1.76
CA VAL A 211 -14.50 -6.86 -1.15
C VAL A 211 -13.59 -6.20 -2.18
N PHE A 212 -14.18 -5.41 -3.07
CA PHE A 212 -13.43 -4.47 -3.90
C PHE A 212 -14.15 -3.13 -3.90
N GLU A 213 -13.91 -2.32 -2.88
CA GLU A 213 -14.31 -0.92 -2.96
C GLU A 213 -13.52 -0.24 -4.09
N LYS A 214 -14.09 -0.21 -5.30
CA LYS A 214 -13.77 0.81 -6.29
C LYS A 214 -14.92 1.01 -7.28
N ILE A 215 -15.66 2.09 -7.02
CA ILE A 215 -16.45 2.92 -7.95
C ILE A 215 -17.39 2.14 -8.88
N GLY A 216 -18.65 2.01 -8.47
CA GLY A 216 -19.79 1.92 -9.40
C GLY A 216 -19.83 0.76 -10.40
N LYS A 217 -18.82 -0.12 -10.47
CA LYS A 217 -18.78 -1.31 -11.32
C LYS A 217 -17.97 -2.42 -10.62
N LYS A 218 -18.53 -3.63 -10.64
CA LYS A 218 -17.89 -4.86 -10.15
C LYS A 218 -16.69 -5.20 -11.03
N ILE A 219 -15.46 -4.99 -10.56
CA ILE A 219 -14.25 -5.52 -11.21
C ILE A 219 -13.96 -6.90 -10.62
N LYS A 220 -13.77 -7.90 -11.48
CA LYS A 220 -13.27 -9.23 -11.05
C LYS A 220 -11.77 -9.12 -10.82
N ILE A 221 -11.34 -8.99 -9.57
CA ILE A 221 -9.91 -9.13 -9.24
C ILE A 221 -9.54 -10.60 -9.35
N LYS A 222 -8.36 -10.87 -9.93
CA LYS A 222 -7.88 -12.25 -10.05
C LYS A 222 -7.70 -12.83 -8.65
N ASN A 223 -8.48 -13.86 -8.35
CA ASN A 223 -8.32 -14.57 -7.08
C ASN A 223 -7.00 -15.37 -7.08
N MET A 224 -6.60 -15.84 -5.91
CA MET A 224 -5.35 -16.61 -5.74
C MET A 224 -5.24 -17.82 -6.68
N ALA A 225 -6.36 -18.47 -7.02
CA ALA A 225 -6.37 -19.59 -7.95
C ALA A 225 -6.01 -19.16 -9.38
N GLN A 226 -6.57 -18.05 -9.88
CA GLN A 226 -6.21 -17.51 -11.19
C GLN A 226 -4.75 -17.08 -11.23
N ARG A 227 -4.25 -16.40 -10.19
CA ARG A 227 -2.84 -16.03 -10.08
C ARG A 227 -1.92 -17.24 -10.11
N TYR A 228 -2.25 -18.29 -9.37
CA TYR A 228 -1.52 -19.56 -9.41
C TYR A 228 -1.45 -20.13 -10.84
N GLN A 229 -2.57 -20.18 -11.57
CA GLN A 229 -2.60 -20.71 -12.94
C GLN A 229 -1.72 -19.93 -13.93
N GLU A 230 -1.51 -18.64 -13.68
CA GLU A 230 -0.60 -17.81 -14.47
C GLU A 230 0.86 -18.09 -14.08
N LEU A 231 1.15 -18.01 -12.79
CA LEU A 231 2.50 -18.11 -12.26
C LEU A 231 3.11 -19.50 -12.44
N ILE A 232 2.33 -20.59 -12.54
CA ILE A 232 2.87 -21.92 -12.89
C ILE A 232 3.26 -22.07 -14.36
N LYS A 233 2.73 -21.21 -15.24
CA LYS A 233 3.09 -21.20 -16.66
C LYS A 233 4.40 -20.45 -16.85
N SER A 234 4.41 -19.17 -16.46
CA SER A 234 5.56 -18.29 -16.52
C SER A 234 5.28 -17.01 -15.74
N ILE A 235 6.33 -16.36 -15.27
CA ILE A 235 6.30 -14.94 -14.89
C ILE A 235 6.18 -14.07 -16.15
N LYS A 236 5.78 -12.80 -15.99
CA LYS A 236 5.45 -11.92 -17.12
C LYS A 236 6.62 -11.63 -18.07
N ASN A 237 7.85 -11.53 -17.56
CA ASN A 237 9.02 -11.18 -18.38
C ASN A 237 10.26 -12.04 -18.04
N PRO A 238 10.22 -13.36 -18.30
CA PRO A 238 11.19 -14.32 -17.76
C PRO A 238 12.60 -14.16 -18.33
N PHE A 239 12.75 -13.50 -19.48
CA PHE A 239 14.04 -13.30 -20.15
C PHE A 239 14.59 -11.89 -19.96
N HIS A 240 13.97 -11.07 -19.11
CA HIS A 240 14.51 -9.75 -18.80
C HIS A 240 15.91 -9.87 -18.16
N PRO A 241 16.91 -9.06 -18.55
CA PRO A 241 18.27 -9.17 -18.00
C PRO A 241 18.34 -9.08 -16.47
N LEU A 242 17.53 -8.22 -15.85
CA LEU A 242 17.45 -8.11 -14.38
C LEU A 242 16.81 -9.32 -13.70
N ALA A 243 15.96 -10.07 -14.43
CA ALA A 243 15.32 -11.28 -13.92
C ALA A 243 16.15 -12.54 -14.16
N ARG A 244 17.41 -12.44 -14.64
CA ARG A 244 18.20 -13.59 -15.12
C ARG A 244 18.18 -14.75 -14.11
N ASP A 245 18.42 -14.44 -12.85
CA ASP A 245 18.57 -15.41 -11.77
C ASP A 245 17.26 -15.60 -10.96
N TRP A 246 16.16 -14.96 -11.36
CA TRP A 246 14.86 -15.09 -10.70
C TRP A 246 14.15 -16.40 -11.09
N PRO A 247 13.27 -16.92 -10.22
CA PRO A 247 12.34 -17.98 -10.58
C PRO A 247 11.52 -17.58 -11.82
N LYS A 248 11.46 -18.45 -12.83
CA LYS A 248 10.70 -18.16 -14.06
C LYS A 248 9.21 -18.50 -13.96
N LYS A 249 8.83 -19.25 -12.92
CA LYS A 249 7.49 -19.70 -12.63
C LYS A 249 7.43 -20.22 -11.20
N PHE A 250 6.24 -20.27 -10.64
CA PHE A 250 5.99 -21.03 -9.42
C PHE A 250 6.11 -22.54 -9.71
N THR A 251 6.73 -23.27 -8.78
CA THR A 251 6.80 -24.73 -8.85
C THR A 251 6.04 -25.34 -7.68
N GLY A 252 5.32 -26.44 -7.89
CA GLY A 252 4.51 -27.09 -6.86
C GLY A 252 3.02 -27.02 -7.14
N SER A 253 2.23 -27.57 -6.23
CA SER A 253 0.77 -27.60 -6.30
C SER A 253 0.13 -26.27 -5.85
N TYR A 254 -1.17 -26.11 -6.06
CA TYR A 254 -1.91 -24.98 -5.50
C TYR A 254 -1.84 -24.95 -3.96
N LYS A 255 -1.84 -26.12 -3.32
CA LYS A 255 -1.67 -26.25 -1.86
C LYS A 255 -0.32 -25.69 -1.41
N ASP A 256 0.73 -25.90 -2.19
CA ASP A 256 2.06 -25.32 -1.92
C ASP A 256 2.08 -23.80 -2.14
N PHE A 257 1.34 -23.30 -3.13
CA PHE A 257 1.24 -21.87 -3.45
C PHE A 257 0.57 -21.07 -2.31
N ILE A 258 -0.46 -21.64 -1.69
CA ILE A 258 -1.14 -21.02 -0.54
C ILE A 258 -0.58 -21.46 0.81
N ASN A 259 0.58 -22.14 0.84
CA ASN A 259 1.25 -22.52 2.08
C ASN A 259 2.14 -21.38 2.60
N PHE A 260 1.59 -20.60 3.53
CA PHE A 260 2.26 -19.48 4.17
C PHE A 260 2.96 -19.90 5.47
N SER A 261 4.16 -20.47 5.37
CA SER A 261 4.90 -21.00 6.53
C SER A 261 6.20 -20.26 6.84
N LYS A 262 6.69 -19.39 5.94
CA LYS A 262 7.90 -18.59 6.16
C LYS A 262 7.57 -17.38 7.04
N TYR A 263 7.82 -17.49 8.34
CA TYR A 263 7.56 -16.42 9.29
C TYR A 263 8.58 -15.27 9.16
N ILE A 264 8.09 -14.03 9.13
CA ILE A 264 8.89 -12.80 9.11
C ILE A 264 8.50 -11.94 10.33
N GLU A 265 9.43 -11.77 11.28
CA GLU A 265 9.22 -10.98 12.50
C GLU A 265 9.46 -9.48 12.24
N LEU A 266 8.38 -8.74 11.99
CA LEU A 266 8.43 -7.30 11.71
C LEU A 266 9.03 -6.47 12.84
N ARG A 267 8.89 -6.89 14.10
CA ARG A 267 9.44 -6.14 15.23
C ARG A 267 10.97 -6.05 15.17
N ARG A 268 11.64 -6.97 14.47
CA ARG A 268 13.09 -6.90 14.24
C ARG A 268 13.46 -5.70 13.36
N PHE A 269 12.66 -5.43 12.32
CA PHE A 269 12.86 -4.29 11.42
C PHE A 269 12.59 -2.97 12.16
N LEU A 270 11.49 -2.90 12.90
CA LEU A 270 11.14 -1.73 13.72
C LEU A 270 12.25 -1.41 14.74
N LYS A 271 12.81 -2.41 15.44
CA LYS A 271 13.93 -2.21 16.38
C LYS A 271 15.21 -1.75 15.69
N LYS A 272 15.51 -2.32 14.52
CA LYS A 272 16.78 -2.06 13.80
C LYS A 272 16.78 -0.69 13.12
N LYS A 273 15.72 -0.35 12.38
CA LYS A 273 15.67 0.83 11.51
C LYS A 273 14.88 2.00 12.12
N LYS A 274 13.97 1.73 13.07
CA LYS A 274 13.16 2.75 13.78
C LYS A 274 12.44 3.74 12.87
N MET A 275 12.01 3.28 11.69
CA MET A 275 11.26 4.08 10.72
C MET A 275 9.79 4.15 11.12
N ILE A 276 9.51 4.99 12.12
CA ILE A 276 8.18 5.21 12.70
C ILE A 276 7.89 6.70 12.69
N ILE A 277 6.72 7.09 12.19
CA ILE A 277 6.29 8.50 12.14
C ILE A 277 4.79 8.64 12.33
N ILE A 278 4.33 9.79 12.81
CA ILE A 278 2.91 10.12 12.90
C ILE A 278 2.58 11.12 11.78
N SER A 279 1.65 10.76 10.89
CA SER A 279 1.23 11.64 9.79
C SER A 279 -0.09 11.18 9.18
N LYS A 280 -0.85 12.11 8.61
CA LYS A 280 -1.98 11.78 7.70
C LYS A 280 -1.50 11.34 6.33
N TRP A 281 -0.21 11.55 6.01
CA TRP A 281 0.34 11.48 4.66
C TRP A 281 1.42 10.41 4.47
N PRO A 282 1.12 9.09 4.57
CA PRO A 282 2.12 8.01 4.46
C PRO A 282 3.07 8.13 3.27
N ASN A 283 2.57 8.31 2.05
CA ASN A 283 3.45 8.37 0.87
C ASN A 283 4.43 9.55 0.94
N ALA A 284 3.95 10.71 1.39
CA ALA A 284 4.76 11.91 1.53
C ALA A 284 5.88 11.71 2.56
N VAL A 285 5.57 11.21 3.76
CA VAL A 285 6.59 11.00 4.81
C VAL A 285 7.57 9.88 4.46
N ILE A 286 7.13 8.82 3.79
CA ILE A 286 8.01 7.74 3.34
C ILE A 286 8.98 8.26 2.29
N ASN A 287 8.47 9.02 1.31
CA ASN A 287 9.25 9.60 0.23
C ASN A 287 10.27 10.63 0.75
N GLN A 288 9.89 11.45 1.73
CA GLN A 288 10.74 12.55 2.20
C GLN A 288 11.75 12.15 3.29
N TYR A 289 11.42 11.18 4.15
CA TYR A 289 12.20 10.95 5.37
C TYR A 289 12.84 9.57 5.51
N PHE A 290 12.41 8.54 4.77
CA PHE A 290 12.80 7.16 5.10
C PHE A 290 13.51 6.41 3.97
N LEU A 291 13.00 6.47 2.74
CA LEU A 291 13.54 5.65 1.67
C LEU A 291 14.42 6.48 0.74
N THR A 292 15.59 5.92 0.43
CA THR A 292 16.52 6.49 -0.56
C THR A 292 16.31 5.92 -1.97
N TYR A 293 15.25 5.16 -2.17
CA TYR A 293 14.91 4.48 -3.41
C TYR A 293 13.42 4.65 -3.71
N ASN A 294 13.06 4.60 -5.00
CA ASN A 294 11.66 4.73 -5.41
C ASN A 294 10.86 3.47 -5.07
N TYR A 295 9.54 3.64 -4.99
CA TYR A 295 8.56 2.58 -4.82
C TYR A 295 7.25 3.00 -5.50
N PHE A 296 6.37 2.04 -5.79
CA PHE A 296 5.04 2.34 -6.29
C PHE A 296 4.12 2.80 -5.15
N PRO A 297 3.55 4.02 -5.19
CA PRO A 297 2.74 4.52 -4.08
C PRO A 297 1.41 3.76 -3.97
N LYS A 298 0.92 3.60 -2.74
CA LYS A 298 -0.35 2.90 -2.46
C LYS A 298 -1.34 3.87 -1.80
N LYS A 299 -2.59 3.45 -1.70
CA LYS A 299 -3.63 4.21 -0.98
C LYS A 299 -3.17 4.47 0.47
N GLN A 300 -3.50 5.64 1.01
CA GLN A 300 -2.99 6.06 2.33
C GLN A 300 -3.62 5.29 3.50
N TRP A 301 -4.95 5.25 3.52
CA TRP A 301 -5.76 4.69 4.59
C TRP A 301 -6.96 3.95 3.99
N PRO A 302 -7.46 2.88 4.62
CA PRO A 302 -8.79 2.35 4.32
C PRO A 302 -9.85 3.42 4.60
N LYS A 303 -11.02 3.33 3.94
CA LYS A 303 -12.08 4.33 4.10
C LYS A 303 -12.59 4.37 5.54
#